data_AF-A0A7S0WRC7-F1
#
_entry.id   AF-A0A7S0WRC7-F1
#
_cell.length_a   1.000
_cell.length_b   1.000
_cell.length_c   1.000
_cell.angle_alpha   90.00
_cell.angle_beta   90.00
_cell.angle_gamma   90.00
#
_symmetry.space_group_name_H-M   'P 1'
#
loop_
_entity.id
_entity.type
_entity.pdbx_description
1 polymer ?
#
loop_
_entity_poly.entity_id
_entity_poly.type
_entity_poly.pdbx_seq_one_letter_code
_entity_poly.pdbx_strand_id
1 'polypeptide(L)'
;MLAGCPAHRLVDVFGAAFEPMLDRPHKLLLLTAADPKARLTLAAELLQAMLTRFQSEQVSLDISKKVGDSISKSQREFLLRQQLKAIREELGEEPGKEEVDDVAALEKRLAAAGIPGPVMRSLRKEVQKLRRLPEQHPNHSSLREHLEWVADLPWQRRAAPGGGGPSEGG
;
A
#
# COMPACT_ATOMS: atom_id res chain seq x y z
N MET A 1 -19.14 -4.46 46.01
CA MET A 1 -19.86 -5.67 45.57
C MET A 1 -19.06 -6.96 45.78
N LEU A 2 -17.72 -6.99 45.68
CA LEU A 2 -16.92 -8.24 45.80
C LEU A 2 -16.10 -8.40 47.11
N ALA A 3 -15.93 -7.34 47.90
CA ALA A 3 -15.18 -7.40 49.16
C ALA A 3 -16.02 -8.09 50.25
N GLY A 4 -15.85 -9.40 50.42
CA GLY A 4 -16.53 -10.20 51.45
C GLY A 4 -17.25 -11.45 50.95
N CYS A 5 -17.23 -11.74 49.65
CA CYS A 5 -17.83 -12.96 49.13
C CYS A 5 -17.01 -14.21 49.52
N PRO A 6 -17.64 -15.26 50.08
CA PRO A 6 -16.94 -16.50 50.36
C PRO A 6 -16.50 -17.17 49.03
N ALA A 7 -15.35 -17.83 49.06
CA ALA A 7 -14.67 -18.38 47.88
C ALA A 7 -15.58 -19.20 46.95
N HIS A 8 -16.51 -19.98 47.52
CA HIS A 8 -17.46 -20.77 46.73
C HIS A 8 -18.42 -19.90 45.91
N ARG A 9 -18.96 -18.82 46.48
CA ARG A 9 -19.91 -17.92 45.79
C ARG A 9 -19.28 -17.15 44.63
N LEU A 10 -17.97 -16.90 44.70
CA LEU A 10 -17.28 -16.14 43.65
C LEU A 10 -17.35 -16.85 42.30
N VAL A 11 -17.24 -18.19 42.30
CA VAL A 11 -17.38 -18.99 41.07
C VAL A 11 -18.82 -19.00 40.56
N ASP A 12 -19.80 -19.03 41.45
CA ASP A 12 -21.21 -18.99 41.05
C ASP A 12 -21.57 -17.62 40.43
N VAL A 13 -21.02 -16.53 41.00
CA VAL A 13 -21.12 -15.18 40.42
C VAL A 13 -20.40 -15.08 39.08
N PHE A 14 -19.22 -15.69 38.94
CA PHE A 14 -18.53 -15.80 37.66
C PHE A 14 -19.38 -16.55 36.62
N GLY A 15 -19.93 -17.70 36.98
CA GLY A 15 -20.79 -18.50 36.11
C GLY A 15 -22.02 -17.74 35.62
N ALA A 16 -22.65 -16.95 36.50
CA ALA A 16 -23.78 -16.10 36.15
C ALA A 16 -23.37 -14.89 35.28
N ALA A 17 -22.25 -14.23 35.61
CA ALA A 17 -21.78 -13.05 34.88
C ALA A 17 -21.33 -13.38 33.44
N PHE A 18 -20.74 -14.57 33.25
CA PHE A 18 -20.21 -15.01 31.96
C PHE A 18 -21.08 -16.10 31.31
N GLU A 19 -22.33 -16.25 31.75
CA GLU A 19 -23.26 -17.26 31.25
C GLU A 19 -23.37 -17.34 29.71
N PRO A 20 -23.45 -16.22 28.95
CA PRO A 20 -23.52 -16.29 27.48
C PRO A 20 -22.19 -16.65 26.81
N MET A 21 -21.06 -16.53 27.50
CA MET A 21 -19.73 -16.89 27.01
C MET A 21 -19.29 -18.31 27.42
N LEU A 22 -19.96 -18.90 28.41
CA LEU A 22 -19.69 -20.25 28.90
C LEU A 22 -20.50 -21.29 28.13
N ASP A 23 -19.82 -22.14 27.37
CA ASP A 23 -20.47 -23.30 26.75
C ASP A 23 -20.98 -24.30 27.80
N ARG A 24 -22.02 -25.05 27.45
CA ARG A 24 -22.61 -26.11 28.29
C ARG A 24 -21.58 -27.05 28.95
N PRO A 25 -20.54 -27.58 28.25
CA PRO A 25 -19.52 -28.42 28.90
C PRO A 25 -18.75 -27.69 30.00
N HIS A 26 -18.40 -26.40 29.80
CA HIS A 26 -17.69 -25.61 30.79
C HIS A 26 -18.56 -25.34 32.03
N LYS A 27 -19.86 -25.10 31.83
CA LYS A 27 -20.84 -24.97 32.93
C LYS A 27 -20.93 -26.25 33.76
N LEU A 28 -21.02 -27.40 33.11
CA LEU A 28 -21.04 -28.69 33.79
C LEU A 28 -19.75 -28.95 34.56
N LEU A 29 -18.59 -28.67 33.96
CA LEU A 29 -17.28 -28.79 34.62
C LEU A 29 -17.20 -28.00 35.93
N LEU A 30 -17.67 -26.74 35.92
CA LEU A 30 -17.71 -25.89 37.12
C LEU A 30 -18.67 -26.44 38.19
N LEU A 31 -19.83 -26.97 37.79
CA LEU A 31 -20.82 -27.55 38.70
C LEU A 31 -20.40 -28.91 39.27
N THR A 32 -19.58 -29.68 38.55
CA THR A 32 -19.08 -30.99 39.00
C THR A 32 -17.93 -30.90 40.00
N ALA A 33 -17.22 -29.76 40.03
CA ALA A 33 -16.12 -29.56 40.98
C ALA A 33 -16.68 -29.23 42.39
N ALA A 34 -16.65 -30.23 43.28
CA ALA A 34 -17.15 -30.08 44.65
C ALA A 34 -16.20 -29.27 45.56
N ASP A 35 -14.89 -29.32 45.32
CA ASP A 35 -13.90 -28.58 46.11
C ASP A 35 -13.84 -27.10 45.66
N PRO A 36 -14.01 -26.13 46.58
CA PRO A 36 -14.02 -24.71 46.23
C PRO A 36 -12.69 -24.20 45.66
N LYS A 37 -11.55 -24.77 46.06
CA LYS A 37 -10.25 -24.36 45.50
C LYS A 37 -10.07 -24.87 44.08
N ALA A 38 -10.34 -26.16 43.84
CA ALA A 38 -10.31 -26.75 42.50
C ALA A 38 -11.29 -26.06 41.53
N ARG A 39 -12.45 -25.64 42.04
CA ARG A 39 -13.44 -24.92 41.25
C ARG A 39 -12.98 -23.51 40.87
N LEU A 40 -12.27 -22.81 41.75
CA LEU A 40 -11.68 -21.49 41.47
C LEU A 40 -10.54 -21.57 40.46
N THR A 41 -9.68 -22.58 40.53
CA THR A 41 -8.60 -22.77 39.56
C THR A 41 -9.15 -23.04 38.17
N LEU A 42 -10.18 -23.89 38.05
CA LEU A 42 -10.88 -24.12 36.78
C LEU A 42 -11.52 -22.85 36.23
N ALA A 43 -12.18 -22.06 37.07
CA ALA A 43 -12.76 -20.78 36.64
C ALA A 43 -11.69 -19.80 36.13
N ALA A 44 -10.53 -19.74 36.77
CA ALA A 44 -9.41 -18.90 36.35
C ALA A 44 -8.83 -19.34 34.99
N GLU A 45 -8.65 -20.65 34.79
CA GLU A 45 -8.19 -21.21 33.51
C GLU A 45 -9.16 -20.90 32.37
N LEU A 46 -10.47 -21.06 32.62
CA LEU A 46 -11.51 -20.73 31.65
C LEU A 46 -11.52 -19.23 31.32
N LEU A 47 -11.35 -18.37 32.32
CA LEU A 47 -11.28 -16.92 32.13
C LEU A 47 -10.06 -16.55 31.27
N GLN A 48 -8.90 -17.19 31.49
CA GLN A 48 -7.70 -16.97 30.70
C GLN A 48 -7.86 -17.43 29.24
N ALA A 49 -8.51 -18.59 29.02
CA ALA A 49 -8.85 -19.06 27.68
C ALA A 49 -9.81 -18.09 26.97
N MET A 50 -10.83 -17.59 27.67
CA MET A 50 -11.79 -16.62 27.14
C MET A 50 -11.13 -15.28 26.77
N LEU A 51 -10.22 -14.76 27.62
CA LEU A 51 -9.47 -13.55 27.31
C LEU A 51 -8.64 -13.69 26.03
N THR A 52 -7.98 -14.83 25.87
CA THR A 52 -7.16 -15.11 24.69
C THR A 52 -8.02 -15.16 23.43
N ARG A 53 -9.20 -15.81 23.50
CA ARG A 53 -10.17 -15.84 22.40
C ARG A 53 -10.74 -14.45 22.09
N PHE A 54 -11.05 -13.66 23.11
CA PHE A 54 -11.55 -12.30 22.91
C PHE A 54 -10.50 -11.42 22.23
N GLN A 55 -9.23 -11.54 22.61
CA GLN A 55 -8.14 -10.83 21.95
C GLN A 55 -8.00 -11.20 20.47
N SER A 56 -8.10 -12.48 20.12
CA SER A 56 -8.03 -12.88 18.71
C SER A 56 -9.23 -12.36 17.91
N GLU A 57 -10.44 -12.40 18.49
CA GLU A 57 -11.65 -11.83 17.86
C GLU A 57 -11.52 -10.31 17.65
N GLN A 58 -10.97 -9.56 18.61
CA GLN A 58 -10.70 -8.13 18.45
C GLN A 58 -9.74 -7.85 17.29
N VAL A 59 -8.66 -8.61 17.20
CA VAL A 59 -7.70 -8.48 16.08
C VAL A 59 -8.38 -8.78 14.74
N SER A 60 -9.22 -9.82 14.67
CA SER A 60 -10.00 -10.13 13.46
C SER A 60 -10.97 -9.01 13.07
N LEU A 61 -11.63 -8.37 14.04
CA LEU A 61 -12.53 -7.24 13.81
C LEU A 61 -11.76 -6.01 13.30
N ASP A 62 -10.60 -5.72 13.88
CA ASP A 62 -9.76 -4.59 13.45
C ASP A 62 -9.22 -4.78 12.03
N ILE A 63 -8.80 -6.00 11.69
CA ILE A 63 -8.42 -6.35 10.31
C ILE A 63 -9.60 -6.17 9.37
N SER A 64 -10.78 -6.69 9.74
CA SER A 64 -11.99 -6.59 8.90
C SER A 64 -12.39 -5.15 8.64
N LYS A 65 -12.30 -4.27 9.65
CA LYS A 65 -12.56 -2.83 9.51
C LYS A 65 -11.57 -2.17 8.55
N LYS A 66 -10.26 -2.39 8.74
CA LYS A 66 -9.21 -1.82 7.87
C LYS A 66 -9.38 -2.26 6.42
N VAL A 67 -9.69 -3.54 6.20
CA VAL A 67 -9.96 -4.09 4.86
C VAL A 67 -11.21 -3.44 4.27
N GLY A 68 -12.32 -3.35 5.02
CA GLY A 68 -13.55 -2.67 4.58
C GLY A 68 -13.33 -1.22 4.16
N ASP A 69 -12.59 -0.45 4.95
CA ASP A 69 -12.29 0.96 4.66
C ASP A 69 -11.46 1.11 3.37
N SER A 70 -10.46 0.25 3.19
CA SER A 70 -9.62 0.24 1.98
C SER A 70 -10.39 -0.15 0.72
N ILE A 71 -11.27 -1.16 0.80
CA ILE A 71 -12.13 -1.57 -0.30
C ILE A 71 -13.11 -0.44 -0.66
N SER A 72 -13.72 0.19 0.34
CA SER A 72 -14.64 1.32 0.13
C SER A 72 -13.95 2.50 -0.56
N LYS A 73 -12.73 2.85 -0.14
CA LYS A 73 -11.93 3.90 -0.78
C LYS A 73 -11.58 3.56 -2.23
N SER A 74 -11.13 2.32 -2.48
CA SER A 74 -10.77 1.85 -3.82
C SER A 74 -11.99 1.84 -4.76
N GLN A 75 -13.14 1.36 -4.30
CA GLN A 75 -14.39 1.39 -5.08
C GLN A 75 -14.83 2.81 -5.40
N ARG A 76 -14.73 3.74 -4.43
CA ARG A 76 -15.03 5.16 -4.65
C ARG A 76 -14.11 5.76 -5.71
N GLU A 77 -12.81 5.51 -5.60
CA GLU A 77 -11.84 6.02 -6.57
C GLU A 77 -12.07 5.44 -7.97
N PHE A 78 -12.33 4.14 -8.08
CA PHE A 78 -12.68 3.49 -9.33
C PHE A 78 -13.91 4.13 -9.99
N LEU A 79 -14.98 4.35 -9.20
CA LEU A 79 -16.20 4.99 -9.70
C LEU A 79 -15.93 6.41 -10.19
N LEU A 80 -15.19 7.21 -9.42
CA LEU A 80 -14.82 8.58 -9.80
C LEU A 80 -13.98 8.60 -11.08
N ARG A 81 -13.07 7.65 -11.28
CA ARG A 81 -12.30 7.52 -12.53
C ARG A 81 -13.18 7.17 -13.73
N GLN A 82 -14.16 6.27 -13.55
CA GLN A 82 -15.12 5.95 -14.60
C GLN A 82 -15.99 7.17 -14.96
N GLN A 83 -16.42 7.94 -13.95
CA GLN A 83 -17.16 9.18 -14.18
C GLN A 83 -16.32 10.22 -14.92
N LEU A 84 -15.06 10.43 -14.52
CA LEU A 84 -14.14 11.31 -15.23
C LEU A 84 -13.93 10.88 -16.68
N LYS A 85 -13.82 9.57 -16.94
CA LYS A 85 -13.70 9.04 -18.30
C LYS A 85 -14.94 9.35 -19.14
N ALA A 86 -16.13 9.13 -18.59
CA ALA A 86 -17.40 9.44 -19.26
C ALA A 86 -17.53 10.96 -19.53
N ILE A 87 -17.14 11.81 -18.57
CA ILE A 87 -17.16 13.28 -18.75
C ILE A 87 -16.24 13.70 -19.90
N ARG A 88 -15.01 13.17 -19.97
CA ARG A 88 -14.06 13.45 -21.06
C ARG A 88 -14.62 13.02 -22.42
N GLU A 89 -15.22 11.83 -22.48
CA GLU A 89 -15.90 11.34 -23.69
C GLU A 89 -17.06 12.25 -24.11
N GLU A 90 -17.89 12.74 -23.18
CA GLU A 90 -18.99 13.68 -23.45
C GLU A 90 -18.50 15.08 -23.87
N LEU A 91 -17.38 15.55 -23.31
CA LEU A 91 -16.75 16.82 -23.69
C LEU A 91 -16.06 16.76 -25.07
N GLY A 92 -16.03 15.60 -25.73
CA GLY A 92 -15.31 15.40 -26.98
C GLY A 92 -13.78 15.41 -26.80
N GLU A 93 -13.32 15.38 -25.55
CA GLU A 93 -11.95 15.10 -25.16
C GLU A 93 -11.74 13.58 -25.28
N GLU A 94 -11.62 13.09 -26.52
CA GLU A 94 -11.17 11.73 -26.72
C GLU A 94 -9.85 11.51 -25.94
N PRO A 95 -9.71 10.40 -25.20
CA PRO A 95 -8.45 10.06 -24.55
C PRO A 95 -7.37 9.93 -25.63
N GLY A 96 -6.57 11.00 -25.77
CA GLY A 96 -5.60 11.15 -26.85
C GLY A 96 -5.45 12.57 -27.42
N LYS A 97 -6.31 13.55 -27.07
CA LYS A 97 -6.17 14.94 -27.58
C LYS A 97 -5.57 15.97 -26.62
N GLU A 98 -5.68 15.78 -25.30
CA GLU A 98 -4.93 16.61 -24.33
C GLU A 98 -3.70 15.90 -23.77
N GLU A 99 -3.74 14.56 -23.65
CA GLU A 99 -2.54 13.71 -23.59
C GLU A 99 -1.95 13.54 -25.01
N VAL A 100 -1.68 14.64 -25.70
CA VAL A 100 -0.74 14.63 -26.84
C VAL A 100 0.67 14.50 -26.25
N ASP A 101 0.86 13.30 -25.72
CA ASP A 101 2.04 12.48 -25.64
C ASP A 101 3.28 13.25 -25.16
N ASP A 102 3.35 13.51 -23.85
CA ASP A 102 4.59 13.86 -23.15
C ASP A 102 5.74 12.95 -23.61
N VAL A 103 5.45 11.67 -23.88
CA VAL A 103 6.42 10.72 -24.41
C VAL A 103 6.73 10.97 -25.89
N ALA A 104 5.79 11.39 -26.74
CA ALA A 104 6.11 11.84 -28.11
C ALA A 104 6.89 13.16 -28.13
N ALA A 105 6.61 14.08 -27.21
CA ALA A 105 7.38 15.31 -27.05
C ALA A 105 8.83 14.98 -26.68
N LEU A 106 9.03 14.01 -25.77
CA LEU A 106 10.34 13.44 -25.45
C LEU A 106 10.98 12.73 -26.65
N GLU A 107 10.23 11.93 -27.42
CA GLU A 107 10.75 11.29 -28.65
C GLU A 107 11.23 12.32 -29.67
N LYS A 108 10.49 13.40 -29.86
CA LYS A 108 10.87 14.51 -30.76
C LYS A 108 12.13 15.22 -30.25
N ARG A 109 12.25 15.48 -28.94
CA ARG A 109 13.46 16.07 -28.33
C ARG A 109 14.68 15.16 -28.51
N LEU A 110 14.53 13.86 -28.27
CA LEU A 110 15.60 12.87 -28.46
C LEU A 110 16.04 12.77 -29.93
N ALA A 111 15.10 12.84 -30.87
CA ALA A 111 15.41 12.87 -32.30
C ALA A 111 16.15 14.15 -32.72
N ALA A 112 15.80 15.30 -32.13
CA ALA A 112 16.43 16.59 -32.40
C ALA A 112 17.83 16.74 -31.77
N ALA A 113 18.13 16.03 -30.68
CA ALA A 113 19.39 16.12 -29.94
C ALA A 113 20.64 15.61 -30.71
N GLY A 114 20.47 14.97 -31.88
CA GLY A 114 21.58 14.50 -32.72
C GLY A 114 22.37 13.35 -32.10
N ILE A 115 21.68 12.45 -31.40
CA ILE A 115 22.26 11.32 -30.67
C ILE A 115 22.89 10.29 -31.64
N PRO A 116 24.09 9.76 -31.35
CA PRO A 116 24.70 8.71 -32.15
C PRO A 116 23.81 7.47 -32.28
N GLY A 117 23.79 6.88 -33.48
CA GLY A 117 22.97 5.71 -33.83
C GLY A 117 22.97 4.51 -32.84
N PRO A 118 24.11 4.08 -32.25
CA PRO A 118 24.09 2.99 -31.28
C PRO A 118 23.32 3.35 -29.99
N VAL A 119 23.40 4.60 -29.53
CA VAL A 119 22.73 5.07 -28.31
C VAL A 119 21.23 5.27 -28.57
N MET A 120 20.86 5.85 -29.71
CA MET A 120 19.46 6.04 -30.11
C MET A 120 18.67 4.71 -30.15
N ARG A 121 19.30 3.60 -30.56
CA ARG A 121 18.67 2.27 -30.54
C ARG A 121 18.31 1.80 -29.13
N SER A 122 19.17 2.05 -28.16
CA SER A 122 18.91 1.72 -26.76
C SER A 122 17.80 2.61 -26.18
N LEU A 123 17.85 3.92 -26.46
CA LEU A 123 16.84 4.87 -25.99
C LEU A 123 15.45 4.58 -26.54
N ARG A 124 15.34 4.17 -27.82
CA ARG A 124 14.04 3.73 -28.37
C ARG A 124 13.43 2.56 -27.60
N LYS A 125 14.24 1.61 -27.12
CA LYS A 125 13.75 0.50 -26.28
C LYS A 125 13.27 1.00 -24.92
N GLU A 126 13.95 1.99 -24.34
CA GLU A 126 13.58 2.58 -23.06
C GLU A 126 12.31 3.43 -23.15
N VAL A 127 12.16 4.21 -24.22
CA VAL A 127 10.91 4.94 -24.52
C VAL A 127 9.74 3.98 -24.72
N GLN A 128 9.95 2.86 -25.42
CA GLN A 128 8.91 1.84 -25.57
C GLN A 128 8.55 1.18 -24.23
N LYS A 129 9.50 1.05 -23.30
CA LYS A 129 9.21 0.61 -21.93
C LYS A 129 8.41 1.65 -21.16
N LEU A 130 8.76 2.94 -21.28
CA LEU A 130 8.05 4.04 -20.64
C LEU A 130 6.57 4.07 -21.07
N ARG A 131 6.29 3.94 -22.38
CA ARG A 131 4.91 3.86 -22.92
C ARG A 131 4.08 2.69 -22.38
N ARG A 132 4.72 1.61 -21.93
CA ARG A 132 4.04 0.41 -21.40
C ARG A 132 3.92 0.43 -19.89
N LEU A 133 4.72 1.24 -19.20
CA LEU A 133 4.68 1.34 -17.74
C LEU A 133 3.52 2.26 -17.34
N PRO A 134 2.64 1.86 -16.40
CA PRO A 134 1.66 2.78 -15.85
C PRO A 134 2.35 3.88 -15.05
N GLU A 135 1.82 5.11 -15.09
CA GLU A 135 2.40 6.29 -14.42
C GLU A 135 2.57 6.12 -12.90
N GLN A 136 1.72 5.31 -12.28
CA GLN A 136 1.76 5.00 -10.85
C GLN A 136 2.92 4.07 -10.46
N HIS A 137 3.65 3.52 -11.43
CA HIS A 137 4.78 2.64 -11.18
C HIS A 137 5.97 3.45 -10.63
N PRO A 138 6.63 3.03 -9.53
CA PRO A 138 7.71 3.79 -8.89
C PRO A 138 8.90 4.08 -9.82
N ASN A 139 9.11 3.25 -10.85
CA ASN A 139 10.18 3.44 -11.84
C ASN A 139 9.78 4.31 -13.04
N HIS A 140 8.52 4.77 -13.14
CA HIS A 140 8.07 5.58 -14.27
C HIS A 140 8.71 6.98 -14.24
N SER A 141 8.72 7.63 -13.06
CA SER A 141 9.35 8.95 -12.89
C SER A 141 10.85 8.90 -13.13
N SER A 142 11.56 7.92 -12.57
CA SER A 142 13.01 7.79 -12.73
C SER A 142 13.43 7.46 -14.16
N LEU A 143 12.64 6.67 -14.89
CA LEU A 143 12.89 6.38 -16.30
C LEU A 143 12.65 7.62 -17.19
N ARG A 144 11.61 8.41 -16.89
CA ARG A 144 11.34 9.67 -17.60
C ARG A 144 12.46 10.68 -17.38
N GLU A 145 12.85 10.88 -16.13
CA GLU A 145 13.94 11.80 -15.76
C GLU A 145 15.25 11.39 -16.43
N HIS A 146 15.57 10.09 -16.49
CA HIS A 146 16.73 9.60 -17.23
C HIS A 146 16.70 10.00 -18.71
N LEU A 147 15.56 9.80 -19.39
CA LEU A 147 15.41 10.14 -20.81
C LEU A 147 15.49 11.65 -21.05
N GLU A 148 14.96 12.46 -20.13
CA GLU A 148 15.06 13.93 -20.17
C GLU A 148 16.52 14.39 -20.05
N TRP A 149 17.27 13.86 -19.08
CA TRP A 149 18.68 14.19 -18.92
C TRP A 149 19.47 13.85 -20.17
N VAL A 150 19.26 12.66 -20.74
CA VAL A 150 19.92 12.21 -21.97
C VAL A 150 19.61 13.13 -23.16
N ALA A 151 18.40 13.67 -23.25
CA ALA A 151 18.01 14.61 -24.29
C ALA A 151 18.72 15.96 -24.17
N ASP A 152 19.03 16.40 -22.95
CA ASP A 152 19.67 17.70 -22.67
C ASP A 152 21.20 17.66 -22.78
N LEU A 153 21.79 16.47 -22.94
CA LEU A 153 23.23 16.34 -23.16
C LEU A 153 23.67 16.98 -24.51
N PRO A 154 24.79 17.71 -24.55
CA PRO A 154 25.27 18.34 -25.77
C PRO A 154 26.04 17.35 -26.66
N TRP A 155 25.32 16.43 -27.32
CA TRP A 155 25.89 15.39 -28.20
C TRP A 155 26.74 15.93 -29.35
N GLN A 156 26.47 17.17 -29.79
CA GLN A 156 27.14 17.79 -30.94
C GLN A 156 28.29 18.75 -30.58
N ARG A 157 28.51 19.07 -29.29
CA ARG A 157 29.63 19.93 -28.88
C ARG A 157 30.82 19.08 -28.46
N ARG A 158 31.85 19.02 -29.31
CA ARG A 158 33.20 18.68 -28.86
C ARG A 158 33.69 19.82 -27.96
N ALA A 159 34.06 19.51 -26.72
CA ALA A 159 34.92 20.40 -25.95
C ALA A 159 36.20 20.62 -26.79
N ALA A 160 36.44 21.85 -27.21
CA ALA A 160 37.67 22.20 -27.90
C ALA A 160 38.85 21.85 -26.96
N PRO A 161 39.85 21.06 -27.41
CA PRO A 161 41.10 20.99 -26.66
C PRO A 161 41.69 22.40 -26.65
N GLY A 162 41.96 22.93 -25.45
CA GLY A 162 42.41 24.30 -25.23
C GLY A 162 43.54 24.69 -26.19
N GLY A 163 43.22 25.58 -27.12
CA GLY A 163 44.17 26.16 -28.05
C GLY A 163 44.65 27.52 -27.54
N GLY A 164 45.92 27.57 -27.15
CA GLY A 164 46.83 28.65 -27.52
C GLY A 164 46.86 29.92 -26.66
N GLY A 165 48.00 30.13 -26.01
CA GLY A 165 48.65 31.45 -25.91
C GLY A 165 49.51 31.63 -24.64
N PRO A 166 50.61 32.42 -24.69
CA PRO A 166 51.08 33.27 -25.78
C PRO A 166 52.48 32.92 -26.30
N SER A 167 52.72 33.34 -27.55
CA SER A 167 54.02 33.60 -28.12
C SER A 167 54.82 34.59 -27.25
N GLU A 168 55.96 34.18 -26.71
CA GLU A 168 57.04 35.10 -26.36
C GLU A 168 58.02 35.15 -27.54
N GLY A 169 58.03 36.28 -28.23
CA GLY A 169 59.17 36.77 -28.99
C GLY A 169 59.74 37.97 -28.24
N GLY A 170 61.05 37.97 -28.02
CA GLY A 170 61.81 39.02 -27.33
C GLY A 170 63.09 38.48 -26.72
#